data_AF-A0A7V9F0I8-F1
#
_entry.id   AF-A0A7V9F0I8-F1
#
_cell.length_a   1.000
_cell.length_b   1.000
_cell.length_c   1.000
_cell.angle_alpha   90.00
_cell.angle_beta   90.00
_cell.angle_gamma   90.00
#
_symmetry.space_group_name_H-M   'P 1'
#
loop_
_entity.id
_entity.type
_entity.pdbx_description
1 polymer ?
#
loop_
_entity_poly.entity_id
_entity_poly.type
_entity_poly.pdbx_seq_one_letter_code
_entity_poly.pdbx_strand_id
1 'polypeptide(L)'
;MDKVMPGILHWQARHPNIGIDVSSYLLTDTATALDPILPEGEGPDWLGHDVDQVVLTVRHHLRSASDFGVPILVCRSGSIEVEGEAEEVGSYEAGDELAAGVRVLPFGRICADDAALHIALGPGVLAFGDGIINYGEIGHPPDQLLGGDPEAVKADIVEGLVPLLDEDFDVLLFAHGEPVPSGGKRMLHE
;
A
#
# COMPACT_ATOMS: atom_id res chain seq x y z
N MET A 1 14.40 -3.46 9.24
CA MET A 1 12.99 -3.47 9.65
C MET A 1 12.89 -2.55 10.84
N ASP A 2 12.04 -1.55 10.72
CA ASP A 2 11.93 -0.44 11.64
C ASP A 2 10.47 -0.25 12.03
N LYS A 3 10.25 0.32 13.21
CA LYS A 3 8.91 0.56 13.72
C LYS A 3 8.47 1.96 13.32
N VAL A 4 7.41 2.07 12.52
CA VAL A 4 6.80 3.37 12.18
C VAL A 4 6.09 3.93 13.41
N MET A 5 5.26 3.10 14.05
CA MET A 5 4.54 3.37 15.28
C MET A 5 4.13 2.05 15.95
N PRO A 6 3.62 2.04 17.21
CA PRO A 6 3.02 0.84 17.78
C PRO A 6 1.97 0.22 16.84
N GLY A 7 2.12 -1.07 16.53
CA GLY A 7 1.24 -1.81 15.63
C GLY A 7 1.69 -1.87 14.16
N ILE A 8 2.74 -1.13 13.76
CA ILE A 8 3.20 -1.07 12.36
C ILE A 8 4.71 -1.25 12.28
N LEU A 9 5.12 -2.30 11.57
CA LEU A 9 6.51 -2.50 11.15
C LEU A 9 6.66 -2.11 9.68
N HIS A 10 7.84 -1.61 9.33
CA HIS A 10 8.21 -1.20 7.99
C HIS A 10 9.55 -1.82 7.62
N TRP A 11 9.67 -2.23 6.38
CA TRP A 11 10.95 -2.57 5.79
C TRP A 11 10.96 -2.20 4.32
N GLN A 12 12.17 -2.20 3.77
CA GLN A 12 12.40 -1.99 2.36
C GLN A 12 13.23 -3.14 1.80
N ALA A 13 12.99 -3.45 0.54
CA ALA A 13 13.86 -4.30 -0.24
C ALA A 13 13.93 -3.82 -1.68
N ARG A 14 15.02 -4.18 -2.35
CA ARG A 14 15.30 -3.86 -3.75
C ARG A 14 14.30 -4.61 -4.64
N HIS A 15 13.47 -3.88 -5.37
CA HIS A 15 12.55 -4.50 -6.32
C HIS A 15 13.33 -5.07 -7.53
N PRO A 16 13.20 -6.38 -7.86
CA PRO A 16 14.07 -7.04 -8.84
C PRO A 16 13.93 -6.46 -10.25
N ASN A 17 12.71 -6.07 -10.65
CA ASN A 17 12.44 -5.57 -12.00
C ASN A 17 12.77 -4.07 -12.21
N ILE A 18 12.59 -3.23 -11.20
CA ILE A 18 12.75 -1.77 -11.32
C ILE A 18 14.03 -1.24 -10.66
N GLY A 19 14.70 -2.06 -9.84
CA GLY A 19 16.01 -1.72 -9.28
C GLY A 19 16.01 -0.53 -8.33
N ILE A 20 14.91 -0.29 -7.62
CA ILE A 20 14.83 0.68 -6.52
C ILE A 20 14.31 -0.01 -5.28
N ASP A 21 14.59 0.56 -4.11
CA ASP A 21 14.04 0.05 -2.86
C ASP A 21 12.57 0.48 -2.76
N VAL A 22 11.69 -0.48 -2.46
CA VAL A 22 10.26 -0.26 -2.28
C VAL A 22 9.87 -0.64 -0.87
N SER A 23 8.82 -0.02 -0.36
CA SER A 23 8.41 -0.13 1.03
C SER A 23 7.30 -1.16 1.20
N SER A 24 7.38 -1.88 2.31
CA SER A 24 6.39 -2.87 2.74
C SER A 24 6.10 -2.69 4.23
N TYR A 25 4.91 -3.10 4.64
CA TYR A 25 4.45 -2.91 6.02
C TYR A 25 3.80 -4.16 6.58
N LEU A 26 3.88 -4.34 7.89
CA LEU A 26 3.12 -5.34 8.62
C LEU A 26 2.28 -4.66 9.70
N LEU A 27 0.97 -4.85 9.62
CA LEU A 27 0.03 -4.49 10.67
C LEU A 27 -0.01 -5.64 11.68
N THR A 28 0.65 -5.46 12.82
CA THR A 28 0.93 -6.57 13.74
C THR A 28 -0.31 -7.07 14.48
N ASP A 29 -1.33 -6.23 14.63
CA ASP A 29 -2.56 -6.58 15.37
C ASP A 29 -3.49 -7.49 14.55
N THR A 30 -3.40 -7.41 13.22
CA THR A 30 -4.23 -8.19 12.28
C THR A 30 -3.41 -9.17 11.44
N ALA A 31 -2.10 -9.26 11.70
CA ALA A 31 -1.14 -10.05 10.93
C ALA A 31 -1.27 -9.81 9.40
N THR A 32 -1.48 -8.55 9.00
CA THR A 32 -1.72 -8.16 7.61
C THR A 32 -0.47 -7.51 7.02
N ALA A 33 0.13 -8.16 6.02
CA ALA A 33 1.23 -7.57 5.26
C ALA A 33 0.69 -6.74 4.09
N LEU A 34 1.22 -5.53 3.92
CA LEU A 34 0.87 -4.61 2.82
C LEU A 34 2.01 -4.60 1.80
N ASP A 35 1.68 -4.93 0.54
CA ASP A 35 2.60 -4.94 -0.60
C ASP A 35 3.98 -5.55 -0.29
N PRO A 36 4.06 -6.76 0.29
CA PRO A 36 5.30 -7.26 0.84
C PRO A 36 6.33 -7.58 -0.26
N ILE A 37 7.55 -7.08 -0.07
CA ILE A 37 8.73 -7.52 -0.79
C ILE A 37 9.74 -8.11 0.19
N LEU A 38 10.20 -9.33 -0.04
CA LEU A 38 11.22 -9.94 0.81
C LEU A 38 12.62 -9.44 0.40
N PRO A 39 13.54 -9.23 1.36
CA PRO A 39 14.95 -9.03 1.03
C PRO A 39 15.51 -10.20 0.21
N GLU A 40 16.51 -9.93 -0.63
CA GLU A 40 17.09 -10.94 -1.51
C GLU A 40 17.58 -12.17 -0.73
N GLY A 41 17.07 -13.34 -1.08
CA GLY A 41 17.45 -14.62 -0.47
C GLY A 41 16.74 -14.95 0.84
N GLU A 42 15.84 -14.09 1.33
CA GLU A 42 15.05 -14.32 2.54
C GLU A 42 13.68 -14.91 2.22
N GLY A 43 13.12 -15.65 3.18
CA GLY A 43 11.73 -16.14 3.17
C GLY A 43 10.85 -15.41 4.19
N PRO A 44 9.54 -15.68 4.22
CA PRO A 44 8.60 -15.03 5.15
C PRO A 44 9.02 -15.09 6.63
N ASP A 45 9.64 -16.19 7.06
CA ASP A 45 10.13 -16.39 8.44
C ASP A 45 11.13 -15.30 8.89
N TRP A 46 11.80 -14.61 7.95
CA TRP A 46 12.71 -13.51 8.25
C TRP A 46 12.02 -12.35 8.99
N LEU A 47 10.72 -12.14 8.76
CA LEU A 47 9.97 -11.09 9.46
C LEU A 47 9.92 -11.32 10.97
N GLY A 48 10.01 -12.57 11.44
CA GLY A 48 9.88 -12.90 12.85
C GLY A 48 8.49 -12.61 13.43
N HIS A 49 7.48 -12.50 12.56
CA HIS A 49 6.08 -12.25 12.90
C HIS A 49 5.18 -13.13 12.03
N ASP A 50 4.06 -13.57 12.60
CA ASP A 50 3.03 -14.25 11.84
C ASP A 50 2.39 -13.28 10.83
N VAL A 51 2.05 -13.81 9.66
CA VAL A 51 1.28 -13.13 8.63
C VAL A 51 0.11 -14.06 8.30
N ASP A 52 -1.11 -13.55 8.43
CA ASP A 52 -2.34 -14.31 8.16
C ASP A 52 -2.91 -13.97 6.78
N GLN A 53 -2.55 -12.82 6.22
CA GLN A 53 -2.99 -12.37 4.90
C GLN A 53 -2.06 -11.31 4.32
N VAL A 54 -2.03 -11.24 2.99
CA VAL A 54 -1.39 -10.16 2.22
C VAL A 54 -2.45 -9.31 1.57
N VAL A 55 -2.33 -7.98 1.66
CA VAL A 55 -3.14 -7.03 0.91
C VAL A 55 -2.26 -6.32 -0.10
N LEU A 56 -2.67 -6.38 -1.36
CA LEU A 56 -2.05 -5.65 -2.47
C LEU A 56 -2.84 -4.36 -2.68
N THR A 57 -2.24 -3.19 -2.46
CA THR A 57 -2.91 -1.91 -2.74
C THR A 57 -3.13 -1.68 -4.24
N VAL A 58 -2.35 -2.35 -5.08
CA VAL A 58 -2.48 -2.41 -6.55
C VAL A 58 -1.95 -3.76 -7.03
N ARG A 59 -2.51 -4.34 -8.09
CA ARG A 59 -2.12 -5.69 -8.55
C ARG A 59 -0.63 -5.80 -8.91
N HIS A 60 -0.01 -4.72 -9.38
CA HIS A 60 1.41 -4.67 -9.73
C HIS A 60 2.32 -4.83 -8.50
N HIS A 61 1.79 -4.73 -7.28
CA HIS A 61 2.52 -4.94 -6.04
C HIS A 61 2.56 -6.41 -5.58
N LEU A 62 2.23 -7.37 -6.45
CA LEU A 62 2.34 -8.79 -6.14
C LEU A 62 3.70 -9.13 -5.51
N ARG A 63 4.81 -8.55 -6.00
CA ARG A 63 6.13 -8.57 -5.35
C ARG A 63 6.49 -9.97 -4.82
N SER A 64 6.62 -10.13 -3.50
CA SER A 64 6.89 -11.41 -2.82
C SER A 64 5.64 -11.99 -2.14
N ALA A 65 4.44 -11.47 -2.41
CA ALA A 65 3.20 -11.89 -1.76
C ALA A 65 2.96 -13.40 -1.86
N SER A 66 3.20 -13.99 -3.03
CA SER A 66 3.05 -15.43 -3.29
C SER A 66 3.95 -16.28 -2.38
N ASP A 67 5.11 -15.75 -1.97
CA ASP A 67 6.08 -16.47 -1.14
C ASP A 67 5.57 -16.69 0.30
N PHE A 68 4.58 -15.92 0.75
CA PHE A 68 4.02 -16.02 2.10
C PHE A 68 3.13 -17.24 2.29
N GLY A 69 2.56 -17.80 1.21
CA GLY A 69 1.69 -18.98 1.30
C GLY A 69 0.39 -18.74 2.09
N VAL A 70 -0.08 -17.48 2.14
CA VAL A 70 -1.31 -17.06 2.81
C VAL A 70 -2.27 -16.41 1.81
N PRO A 71 -3.55 -16.19 2.16
CA PRO A 71 -4.48 -15.52 1.28
C PRO A 71 -3.97 -14.15 0.82
N ILE A 72 -4.13 -13.87 -0.48
CA ILE A 72 -3.83 -12.58 -1.09
C ILE A 72 -5.15 -11.87 -1.38
N LEU A 73 -5.30 -10.65 -0.90
CA LEU A 73 -6.41 -9.75 -1.20
C LEU A 73 -5.96 -8.66 -2.16
N VAL A 74 -6.73 -8.43 -3.22
CA VAL A 74 -6.47 -7.42 -4.25
C VAL A 74 -7.78 -6.75 -4.66
N CYS A 75 -7.73 -5.52 -5.18
CA CYS A 75 -8.93 -4.90 -5.73
C CYS A 75 -9.53 -5.77 -6.85
N ARG A 76 -10.86 -5.90 -6.89
CA ARG A 76 -11.58 -6.76 -7.85
C ARG A 76 -11.20 -6.45 -9.30
N SER A 77 -11.01 -5.17 -9.63
CA SER A 77 -10.61 -4.73 -10.98
C SER A 77 -9.22 -5.24 -11.41
N GLY A 78 -8.33 -5.57 -10.47
CA GLY A 78 -6.98 -6.10 -10.73
C GLY A 78 -6.84 -7.61 -10.52
N SER A 79 -7.89 -8.28 -10.01
CA SER A 79 -7.82 -9.68 -9.55
C SER A 79 -7.41 -10.71 -10.60
N ILE A 80 -7.79 -10.51 -11.86
CA ILE A 80 -7.49 -11.45 -12.95
C ILE A 80 -5.97 -11.61 -13.15
N GLU A 81 -5.19 -10.54 -12.98
CA GLU A 81 -3.75 -10.59 -13.23
C GLU A 81 -2.96 -11.29 -12.11
N VAL A 82 -3.59 -11.54 -10.96
CA VAL A 82 -2.98 -12.26 -9.83
C VAL A 82 -3.66 -13.61 -9.56
N GLU A 83 -4.56 -14.04 -10.46
CA GLU A 83 -5.22 -15.34 -10.34
C GLU A 83 -4.19 -16.48 -10.45
N GLY A 84 -4.18 -17.37 -9.45
CA GLY A 84 -3.25 -18.50 -9.39
C GLY A 84 -1.90 -18.20 -8.75
N GLU A 85 -1.68 -16.97 -8.27
CA GLU A 85 -0.45 -16.58 -7.56
C GLU A 85 -0.42 -17.06 -6.10
N ALA A 86 -1.57 -17.43 -5.54
CA ALA A 86 -1.69 -18.07 -4.24
C ALA A 86 -2.79 -19.16 -4.27
N GLU A 87 -2.81 -20.01 -3.24
CA GLU A 87 -3.88 -21.00 -3.06
C GLU A 87 -5.26 -20.31 -2.91
N GLU A 88 -5.27 -19.16 -2.23
CA GLU A 88 -6.45 -18.32 -2.07
C GLU A 88 -6.16 -16.88 -2.50
N VAL A 89 -6.88 -16.42 -3.52
CA VAL A 89 -6.87 -15.03 -3.99
C VAL A 89 -8.28 -14.48 -3.82
N GLY A 90 -8.44 -13.60 -2.84
CA GLY A 90 -9.67 -12.86 -2.58
C GLY A 90 -9.69 -11.52 -3.30
N SER A 91 -10.89 -10.96 -3.49
CA SER A 91 -11.06 -9.62 -4.05
C SER A 91 -11.76 -8.68 -3.09
N TYR A 92 -11.38 -7.41 -3.11
CA TYR A 92 -12.05 -6.34 -2.39
C TYR A 92 -12.47 -5.19 -3.32
N GLU A 93 -13.32 -4.30 -2.83
CA GLU A 93 -13.68 -3.04 -3.46
C GLU A 93 -13.65 -1.88 -2.43
N ALA A 94 -13.78 -0.64 -2.92
CA ALA A 94 -13.87 0.51 -2.04
C ALA A 94 -15.07 0.40 -1.08
N GLY A 95 -14.83 0.67 0.20
CA GLY A 95 -15.81 0.54 1.26
C GLY A 95 -15.71 -0.76 2.07
N ASP A 96 -15.01 -1.77 1.56
CA ASP A 96 -14.80 -3.04 2.27
C ASP A 96 -13.88 -2.86 3.50
N GLU A 97 -14.04 -3.75 4.47
CA GLU A 97 -13.16 -3.90 5.62
C GLU A 97 -12.39 -5.23 5.48
N LEU A 98 -11.07 -5.16 5.29
CA LEU A 98 -10.20 -6.30 4.96
C LEU A 98 -9.77 -7.08 6.22
N ALA A 99 -9.64 -6.34 7.32
CA ALA A 99 -9.37 -6.83 8.65
C ALA A 99 -9.94 -5.82 9.65
N ALA A 100 -10.00 -6.17 10.94
CA ALA A 100 -10.54 -5.28 11.96
C ALA A 100 -9.85 -3.90 11.93
N GLY A 101 -10.60 -2.86 11.57
CA GLY A 101 -10.11 -1.49 11.46
C GLY A 101 -9.31 -1.17 10.19
N VAL A 102 -9.23 -2.06 9.21
CA VAL A 102 -8.54 -1.84 7.92
C VAL A 102 -9.58 -1.72 6.81
N ARG A 103 -9.86 -0.49 6.38
CA ARG A 103 -10.89 -0.15 5.39
C ARG A 103 -10.30 0.30 4.07
N VAL A 104 -10.96 -0.07 2.97
CA VAL A 104 -10.61 0.40 1.63
C VAL A 104 -11.31 1.72 1.33
N LEU A 105 -10.54 2.74 0.94
CA LEU A 105 -11.05 4.05 0.56
C LEU A 105 -11.18 4.17 -0.97
N PRO A 106 -12.12 4.99 -1.46
CA PRO A 106 -12.24 5.26 -2.89
C PRO A 106 -11.09 6.17 -3.36
N PHE A 107 -10.10 5.60 -4.04
CA PHE A 107 -8.97 6.34 -4.63
C PHE A 107 -8.91 6.13 -6.15
N GLY A 108 -8.29 5.05 -6.65
CA GLY A 108 -8.49 4.52 -8.02
C GLY A 108 -8.12 5.44 -9.19
N ARG A 109 -7.14 6.33 -9.02
CA ARG A 109 -6.87 7.45 -9.96
C ARG A 109 -5.84 7.13 -11.04
N ILE A 110 -4.74 6.48 -10.69
CA ILE A 110 -3.74 6.04 -11.68
C ILE A 110 -4.23 4.82 -12.47
N CYS A 111 -4.91 3.90 -11.80
CA CYS A 111 -5.61 2.77 -12.39
C CYS A 111 -6.77 2.33 -11.48
N ALA A 112 -7.69 1.55 -12.02
CA ALA A 112 -8.94 1.18 -11.35
C ALA A 112 -8.75 0.29 -10.10
N ASP A 113 -7.56 -0.26 -9.89
CA ASP A 113 -7.20 -1.12 -8.76
C ASP A 113 -6.26 -0.45 -7.75
N ASP A 114 -5.79 0.78 -8.00
CA ASP A 114 -4.96 1.54 -7.06
C ASP A 114 -5.79 2.02 -5.87
N ALA A 115 -5.62 1.37 -4.73
CA ALA A 115 -6.37 1.59 -3.52
C ALA A 115 -5.60 2.46 -2.51
N ALA A 116 -6.36 3.24 -1.75
CA ALA A 116 -5.90 3.79 -0.48
C ALA A 116 -6.58 3.03 0.67
N LEU A 117 -5.87 2.78 1.76
CA LEU A 117 -6.40 2.10 2.93
C LEU A 117 -6.43 3.05 4.12
N HIS A 118 -7.54 3.07 4.87
CA HIS A 118 -7.61 3.64 6.20
C HIS A 118 -7.39 2.55 7.24
N ILE A 119 -6.48 2.79 8.18
CA ILE A 119 -6.22 1.88 9.29
C ILE A 119 -6.52 2.62 10.60
N ALA A 120 -7.54 2.15 11.31
CA ALA A 120 -8.01 2.68 12.58
C ALA A 120 -7.08 2.26 13.74
N LEU A 121 -5.85 2.75 13.71
CA LEU A 121 -4.81 2.47 14.71
C LEU A 121 -4.18 3.77 15.23
N GLY A 122 -4.19 3.96 16.55
CA GLY A 122 -3.60 5.13 17.19
C GLY A 122 -4.21 6.45 16.66
N PRO A 123 -3.40 7.37 16.09
CA PRO A 123 -3.91 8.62 15.50
C PRO A 123 -4.56 8.42 14.12
N GLY A 124 -4.65 7.18 13.64
CA GLY A 124 -5.14 6.83 12.32
C GLY A 124 -4.05 6.91 11.24
N VAL A 125 -4.18 6.05 10.23
CA VAL A 125 -3.15 5.85 9.21
C VAL A 125 -3.81 5.77 7.84
N LEU A 126 -3.20 6.41 6.83
CA LEU A 126 -3.49 6.14 5.43
C LEU A 126 -2.33 5.41 4.78
N ALA A 127 -2.62 4.35 4.04
CA ALA A 127 -1.65 3.65 3.19
C ALA A 127 -2.00 3.83 1.71
N PHE A 128 -1.00 4.14 0.90
CA PHE A 128 -1.14 4.39 -0.53
C PHE A 128 -0.30 3.40 -1.34
N GLY A 129 -0.90 2.95 -2.46
CA GLY A 129 -0.20 2.22 -3.51
C GLY A 129 0.64 3.13 -4.39
N ASP A 130 0.23 3.28 -5.64
CA ASP A 130 1.01 3.96 -6.67
C ASP A 130 0.62 5.43 -6.86
N GLY A 131 -0.59 5.87 -6.51
CA GLY A 131 -1.03 7.22 -6.86
C GLY A 131 -0.22 8.37 -6.21
N ILE A 132 0.43 8.13 -5.06
CA ILE A 132 1.41 9.06 -4.47
C ILE A 132 2.61 8.32 -3.90
N ILE A 133 3.76 8.99 -3.90
CA ILE A 133 5.05 8.46 -3.45
C ILE A 133 5.76 9.44 -2.52
N ASN A 134 6.73 8.99 -1.74
CA ASN A 134 7.49 9.86 -0.83
C ASN A 134 9.00 9.55 -0.79
N TYR A 135 9.78 10.09 -1.73
CA TYR A 135 11.25 9.98 -1.73
C TYR A 135 11.92 11.26 -1.19
N GLY A 136 11.39 11.78 -0.08
CA GLY A 136 11.85 13.02 0.59
C GLY A 136 10.84 14.17 0.50
N GLU A 137 9.93 14.10 -0.47
CA GLU A 137 8.74 14.94 -0.58
C GLU A 137 7.57 14.08 -1.09
N ILE A 138 6.36 14.35 -0.61
CA ILE A 138 5.15 13.71 -1.13
C ILE A 138 4.89 14.27 -2.52
N GLY A 139 4.71 13.38 -3.49
CA GLY A 139 4.46 13.79 -4.86
C GLY A 139 3.86 12.68 -5.70
N HIS A 140 3.84 12.93 -7.00
CA HIS A 140 3.30 12.00 -7.99
C HIS A 140 4.37 11.05 -8.51
N PRO A 141 3.98 9.88 -9.04
CA PRO A 141 4.86 9.05 -9.85
C PRO A 141 5.44 9.82 -11.04
N PRO A 142 6.60 9.39 -11.57
CA PRO A 142 7.18 9.96 -12.78
C PRO A 142 6.19 9.96 -13.95
N ASP A 143 6.15 11.05 -14.72
CA ASP A 143 5.22 11.27 -15.84
C ASP A 143 5.15 10.11 -16.85
N GLN A 144 6.28 9.43 -17.07
CA GLN A 144 6.40 8.30 -17.99
C GLN A 144 5.54 7.09 -17.56
N LEU A 145 5.14 7.04 -16.30
CA LEU A 145 4.29 6.00 -15.73
C LEU A 145 2.80 6.40 -15.67
N LEU A 146 2.48 7.66 -15.97
CA LEU A 146 1.11 8.22 -15.90
C LEU A 146 0.38 8.22 -17.25
N GLY A 147 0.91 7.54 -18.26
CA GLY A 147 0.26 7.38 -19.55
C GLY A 147 0.36 8.60 -20.47
N GLY A 148 -0.67 8.82 -21.29
CA GLY A 148 -0.64 9.78 -22.40
C GLY A 148 -0.88 11.25 -22.02
N ASP A 149 -1.45 11.50 -20.84
CA ASP A 149 -1.69 12.85 -20.30
C ASP A 149 -1.37 12.89 -18.78
N PRO A 150 -0.08 12.97 -18.42
CA PRO A 150 0.36 12.94 -17.03
C PRO A 150 -0.25 14.04 -16.17
N GLU A 151 -0.44 15.24 -16.73
CA GLU A 151 -0.98 16.38 -15.97
C GLU A 151 -2.46 16.17 -15.62
N ALA A 152 -3.25 15.59 -16.52
CA ALA A 152 -4.62 15.21 -16.22
C ALA A 152 -4.70 14.14 -15.12
N VAL A 153 -3.80 13.14 -15.15
CA VAL A 153 -3.75 12.09 -14.12
C VAL A 153 -3.34 12.65 -12.76
N LYS A 154 -2.34 13.55 -12.71
CA LYS A 154 -1.95 14.24 -11.47
C LYS A 154 -3.10 15.05 -10.88
N ALA A 155 -3.83 15.77 -11.72
CA ALA A 155 -5.01 16.52 -11.28
C ALA A 155 -6.09 15.59 -10.70
N ASP A 156 -6.36 14.45 -11.35
CA ASP A 156 -7.34 13.46 -10.86
C ASP A 156 -6.86 12.78 -9.55
N ILE A 157 -5.56 12.54 -9.40
CA ILE A 157 -4.96 12.09 -8.12
C ILE A 157 -5.26 13.11 -7.02
N VAL A 158 -4.98 14.40 -7.25
CA VAL A 158 -5.23 15.45 -6.26
C VAL A 158 -6.71 15.53 -5.91
N GLU A 159 -7.61 15.51 -6.90
CA GLU A 159 -9.06 15.47 -6.67
C GLU A 159 -9.49 14.25 -5.84
N GLY A 160 -8.85 13.10 -6.06
CA GLY A 160 -9.08 11.87 -5.30
C GLY A 160 -8.57 11.92 -3.85
N LEU A 161 -7.54 12.73 -3.55
CA LEU A 161 -7.02 12.91 -2.19
C LEU A 161 -7.92 13.79 -1.32
N VAL A 162 -8.64 14.76 -1.92
CA VAL A 162 -9.43 15.75 -1.17
C VAL A 162 -10.43 15.10 -0.20
N PRO A 163 -11.26 14.12 -0.60
CA PRO A 163 -12.17 13.46 0.34
C PRO A 163 -11.46 12.67 1.44
N LEU A 164 -10.24 12.18 1.20
CA LEU A 164 -9.49 11.41 2.19
C LEU A 164 -9.02 12.30 3.35
N LEU A 165 -8.95 13.63 3.15
CA LEU A 165 -8.65 14.58 4.22
C LEU A 165 -9.75 14.64 5.30
N ASP A 166 -10.95 14.11 5.05
CA ASP A 166 -12.00 14.01 6.07
C ASP A 166 -11.79 12.80 7.00
N GLU A 167 -10.94 11.83 6.62
CA GLU A 167 -10.64 10.67 7.45
C GLU A 167 -9.77 11.05 8.67
N ASP A 168 -9.89 10.27 9.75
CA ASP A 168 -9.05 10.41 10.94
C ASP A 168 -7.69 9.75 10.69
N PHE A 169 -6.65 10.55 10.45
CA PHE A 169 -5.28 10.05 10.31
C PHE A 169 -4.22 11.11 10.65
N ASP A 170 -3.03 10.64 11.01
CA ASP A 170 -1.82 11.46 11.09
C ASP A 170 -0.57 10.76 10.54
N VAL A 171 -0.66 9.46 10.24
CA VAL A 171 0.43 8.66 9.69
C VAL A 171 0.16 8.36 8.22
N LEU A 172 1.19 8.41 7.39
CA LEU A 172 1.12 8.01 5.98
C LEU A 172 2.10 6.87 5.71
N LEU A 173 1.63 5.85 5.01
CA LEU A 173 2.44 4.76 4.49
C LEU A 173 2.40 4.81 2.96
N PHE A 174 3.55 4.56 2.34
CA PHE A 174 3.69 4.57 0.88
C PHE A 174 4.32 3.26 0.45
N ALA A 175 3.79 2.63 -0.60
CA ALA A 175 4.43 1.48 -1.23
C ALA A 175 5.77 1.86 -1.90
N HIS A 176 5.94 3.14 -2.22
CA HIS A 176 7.15 3.73 -2.82
C HIS A 176 7.63 4.93 -2.00
N GLY A 177 8.75 4.75 -1.30
CA GLY A 177 9.36 5.80 -0.46
C GLY A 177 9.14 5.61 1.05
N GLU A 178 9.45 6.64 1.83
CA GLU A 178 9.46 6.58 3.30
C GLU A 178 8.08 6.85 3.91
N PRO A 179 7.70 6.17 5.00
CA PRO A 179 6.51 6.51 5.77
C PRO A 179 6.65 7.88 6.46
N VAL A 180 5.52 8.52 6.74
CA VAL A 180 5.43 9.72 7.58
C VAL A 180 4.81 9.32 8.92
N PRO A 181 5.58 9.19 10.01
CA PRO A 181 5.08 8.67 11.29
C PRO A 181 4.22 9.66 12.10
N SER A 182 4.15 10.93 11.68
CA SER A 182 3.31 11.97 12.31
C SER A 182 3.23 13.22 11.42
N GLY A 183 2.17 14.01 11.54
CA GLY A 183 1.95 15.23 10.77
C GLY A 183 1.50 14.98 9.33
N GLY A 184 1.17 13.74 8.99
CA GLY A 184 0.81 13.30 7.64
C GLY A 184 -0.39 14.04 7.07
N LYS A 185 -1.39 14.35 7.89
CA LYS A 185 -2.58 15.08 7.43
C LYS A 185 -2.27 16.50 6.95
N ARG A 186 -1.35 17.18 7.64
CA ARG A 186 -0.88 18.50 7.20
C ARG A 186 -0.05 18.37 5.92
N MET A 187 0.87 17.40 5.86
CA MET A 187 1.72 17.20 4.69
C MET A 187 0.94 16.81 3.44
N LEU A 188 -0.13 16.01 3.58
CA LEU A 188 -0.97 15.61 2.45
C LEU A 188 -1.86 16.75 1.92
N HIS A 189 -2.15 17.73 2.77
CA HIS A 189 -2.92 18.92 2.39
C HIS A 189 -2.07 19.95 1.63
N GLU A 190 -0.76 20.02 1.90
CA GLU A 190 0.18 20.97 1.27
C GLU A 190 0.52 20.58 -0.17
#